data_AF-A0A2G9SNH5-F1
#
_entry.id   AF-A0A2G9SNH5-F1
#
_cell.length_a   1.000
_cell.length_b   1.000
_cell.length_c   1.000
_cell.angle_alpha   90.00
_cell.angle_beta   90.00
_cell.angle_gamma   90.00
#
_symmetry.space_group_name_H-M   'P 1'
#
loop_
_entity.id
_entity.type
_entity.pdbx_description
1 polymer ?
#
loop_
_entity_poly.entity_id
_entity_poly.type
_entity_poly.pdbx_seq_one_letter_code
_entity_poly.pdbx_strand_id
1 'polypeptide(L)'
;MDLGIMVLDLALWLLNFPKPKSVSAVNFEKHAHDQDSTNVEDFSSVLVRLKNGQAISIETGWNFEVDQDLLFCNVYGQDGFARVYPLKFHKKIHNNLVNVTPQRIGSLEDIYKRSYQNELKHFIGAVQGLFPITSTAAEAVDRMHIIDAIYKSAKQK
;
A
#
# COMPACT_ATOMS: atom_id res chain seq x y z
N MET A 1 -10.69 4.84 -2.13
CA MET A 1 -9.48 4.90 -1.28
C MET A 1 -9.55 3.85 -0.18
N ASP A 2 -10.75 3.36 0.14
CA ASP A 2 -10.98 2.10 0.84
C ASP A 2 -10.10 0.93 0.36
N LEU A 3 -9.96 0.70 -0.95
CA LEU A 3 -9.11 -0.36 -1.51
C LEU A 3 -7.62 0.01 -1.42
N GLY A 4 -7.29 1.29 -1.63
CA GLY A 4 -5.93 1.80 -1.62
C GLY A 4 -5.28 1.88 -0.23
N ILE A 5 -6.07 1.95 0.85
CA ILE A 5 -5.54 2.15 2.20
C ILE A 5 -4.63 1.01 2.68
N MET A 6 -4.94 -0.24 2.28
CA MET A 6 -4.12 -1.40 2.63
C MET A 6 -2.75 -1.35 1.95
N VAL A 7 -2.71 -0.93 0.68
CA VAL A 7 -1.47 -0.79 -0.08
C VAL A 7 -0.66 0.42 0.42
N LEU A 8 -1.34 1.51 0.80
CA LEU A 8 -0.71 2.65 1.46
C LEU A 8 -0.05 2.24 2.78
N ASP A 9 -0.75 1.48 3.61
CA ASP A 9 -0.22 0.98 4.89
C ASP A 9 1.02 0.12 4.69
N LEU A 10 0.94 -0.86 3.77
CA LEU A 10 2.05 -1.71 3.43
C LEU A 10 3.25 -0.91 2.91
N ALA A 11 3.02 0.09 2.05
CA ALA A 11 4.09 0.95 1.55
C ALA A 11 4.75 1.78 2.67
N LEU A 12 3.95 2.37 3.57
CA LEU A 12 4.47 3.10 4.73
C LEU A 12 5.28 2.19 5.65
N TRP A 13 4.78 0.99 5.93
CA TRP A 13 5.48 -0.01 6.74
C TRP A 13 6.82 -0.42 6.12
N LEU A 14 6.86 -0.69 4.80
CA LEU A 14 8.09 -1.03 4.08
C LEU A 14 9.13 0.11 4.07
N LEU A 15 8.66 1.37 4.16
CA LEU A 15 9.51 2.55 4.22
C LEU A 15 9.82 3.01 5.66
N ASN A 16 9.34 2.29 6.68
CA ASN A 16 9.48 2.63 8.10
C ASN A 16 8.80 3.96 8.48
N PHE A 17 7.55 4.13 8.04
CA PHE A 17 6.63 5.25 8.36
C PHE A 17 7.26 6.66 8.28
N PRO A 18 7.88 7.04 7.15
CA PRO A 18 8.38 8.40 6.99
C PRO A 18 7.22 9.39 6.92
N LYS A 19 7.38 10.57 7.54
CA LYS A 19 6.32 11.59 7.51
C LYS A 19 6.08 12.12 6.08
N PRO A 20 4.82 12.37 5.70
CA PRO A 20 4.51 12.98 4.42
C PRO A 20 5.01 14.43 4.36
N LYS A 21 5.44 14.85 3.17
CA LYS A 21 5.83 16.22 2.83
C LYS A 21 4.73 16.92 2.03
N SER A 22 4.18 16.24 1.01
CA SER A 22 3.05 16.73 0.23
C SER A 22 2.31 15.57 -0.45
N VAL A 23 1.07 15.83 -0.84
CA VAL A 23 0.21 14.88 -1.55
C VAL A 23 -0.34 15.58 -2.79
N SER A 24 -0.38 14.86 -3.91
CA SER A 24 -1.09 15.25 -5.13
C SER A 24 -2.02 14.10 -5.48
N ALA A 25 -3.31 14.38 -5.65
CA ALA A 25 -4.29 13.34 -5.97
C ALA A 25 -5.32 13.84 -6.98
N VAL A 26 -5.83 12.92 -7.80
CA VAL A 26 -6.99 13.12 -8.66
C VAL A 26 -7.96 11.97 -8.42
N ASN A 27 -9.23 12.31 -8.21
CA ASN A 27 -10.30 11.35 -8.03
C ASN A 27 -11.26 11.43 -9.22
N PHE A 28 -11.71 10.28 -9.68
CA PHE A 28 -12.70 10.15 -10.74
C PHE A 28 -13.92 9.42 -10.20
N GLU A 29 -15.09 9.93 -10.57
CA GLU A 29 -16.40 9.41 -10.22
C GLU A 29 -17.18 9.27 -11.53
N LYS A 30 -17.43 8.04 -11.99
CA LYS A 30 -18.16 7.79 -13.25
C LYS A 30 -19.60 8.30 -13.16
N HIS A 31 -20.17 8.22 -11.97
CA HIS A 31 -21.56 8.56 -11.67
C HIS A 31 -21.70 9.90 -10.91
N ALA A 32 -20.73 10.81 -11.06
CA ALA A 32 -20.72 12.11 -10.34
C ALA A 32 -22.00 12.96 -10.51
N HIS A 33 -22.79 12.70 -11.56
CA HIS A 33 -24.01 13.43 -11.89
C HIS A 33 -25.32 12.69 -11.54
N ASP A 34 -25.23 11.47 -11.01
CA ASP A 34 -26.41 10.68 -10.65
C ASP A 34 -26.96 11.14 -9.29
N GLN A 35 -28.29 11.19 -9.15
CA GLN A 35 -28.94 11.67 -7.91
C GLN A 35 -28.61 10.80 -6.70
N ASP A 36 -28.23 9.53 -6.93
CA ASP A 36 -27.83 8.57 -5.90
C ASP A 36 -26.30 8.47 -5.73
N SER A 37 -25.52 9.41 -6.28
CA SER A 37 -24.06 9.41 -6.13
C SER A 37 -23.66 9.48 -4.66
N THR A 38 -22.75 8.60 -4.25
CA THR A 38 -22.30 8.47 -2.86
C THR A 38 -21.16 9.43 -2.50
N ASN A 39 -20.72 10.32 -3.41
CA ASN A 39 -19.51 11.15 -3.29
C ASN A 39 -18.24 10.34 -2.95
N VAL A 40 -18.22 9.06 -3.36
CA VAL A 40 -17.05 8.17 -3.24
C VAL A 40 -16.48 7.97 -4.63
N GLU A 41 -15.16 8.04 -4.72
CA GLU A 41 -14.44 7.90 -5.97
C GLU A 41 -14.40 6.45 -6.48
N ASP A 42 -14.59 6.31 -7.79
CA ASP A 42 -14.44 5.05 -8.52
C ASP A 42 -12.97 4.72 -8.76
N PHE A 43 -12.16 5.77 -8.89
CA PHE A 43 -10.72 5.71 -9.08
C PHE A 43 -10.01 6.87 -8.41
N SER A 44 -8.85 6.60 -7.84
CA SER A 44 -7.92 7.60 -7.34
C SER A 44 -6.52 7.32 -7.86
N SER A 45 -5.86 8.36 -8.39
CA SER A 45 -4.43 8.36 -8.67
C SER A 45 -3.75 9.36 -7.73
N VAL A 46 -2.76 8.88 -6.99
CA VAL A 46 -2.16 9.56 -5.85
C VAL A 46 -0.64 9.51 -5.91
N LEU A 47 0.00 10.64 -5.63
CA LEU A 47 1.44 10.76 -5.40
C LEU A 47 1.71 11.39 -4.03
N VAL A 48 2.28 10.61 -3.12
CA VAL A 48 2.75 11.07 -1.80
C VAL A 48 4.26 11.29 -1.85
N ARG A 49 4.70 12.52 -1.58
CA ARG A 49 6.13 12.84 -1.41
C ARG A 49 6.46 12.82 0.07
N LEU A 50 7.53 12.15 0.46
CA LEU A 50 7.92 11.96 1.85
C LEU A 50 9.05 12.91 2.24
N LYS A 51 9.18 13.23 3.54
CA LYS A 51 10.19 14.20 4.03
C LYS A 51 11.64 13.74 3.81
N ASN A 52 11.87 12.43 3.70
CA ASN A 52 13.18 11.83 3.44
C ASN A 52 13.53 11.74 1.94
N GLY A 53 12.74 12.34 1.05
CA GLY A 53 12.97 12.35 -0.40
C GLY A 53 12.43 11.14 -1.15
N GLN A 54 11.85 10.15 -0.46
CA GLN A 54 11.13 9.03 -1.09
C GLN A 54 9.73 9.46 -1.57
N ALA A 55 9.10 8.62 -2.38
CA ALA A 55 7.74 8.83 -2.84
C ALA A 55 6.96 7.52 -2.90
N ILE A 56 5.65 7.61 -2.70
CA ILE A 56 4.68 6.51 -2.87
C ILE A 56 3.71 6.94 -3.96
N SER A 57 3.53 6.09 -4.97
CA SER A 57 2.50 6.24 -6.01
C SER A 57 1.44 5.18 -5.81
N ILE A 58 0.17 5.57 -5.81
CA ILE A 58 -0.96 4.66 -5.63
C ILE A 58 -1.98 4.94 -6.72
N GLU A 59 -2.44 3.87 -7.34
CA GLU A 59 -3.60 3.86 -8.21
C GLU A 59 -4.56 2.81 -7.66
N THR A 60 -5.81 3.20 -7.46
CA THR A 60 -6.81 2.31 -6.88
C THR A 60 -8.16 2.64 -7.45
N GLY A 61 -8.94 1.61 -7.80
CA GLY A 61 -10.32 1.78 -8.24
C GLY A 61 -11.02 0.44 -8.39
N TRP A 62 -12.33 0.51 -8.56
CA TRP A 62 -13.22 -0.66 -8.52
C TRP A 62 -14.17 -0.76 -9.71
N ASN A 63 -14.25 0.27 -10.55
CA ASN A 63 -15.26 0.38 -11.61
C ASN A 63 -14.62 0.42 -13.02
N PHE A 64 -13.63 -0.43 -13.27
CA PHE A 64 -12.95 -0.55 -14.57
C PHE A 64 -13.28 -1.87 -15.27
N GLU A 65 -13.52 -1.80 -16.57
CA GLU A 65 -13.52 -2.97 -17.45
C GLU A 65 -12.06 -3.33 -17.75
N VAL A 66 -11.52 -4.29 -17.01
CA VAL A 66 -10.16 -4.82 -17.17
C VAL A 66 -10.19 -6.32 -17.40
N ASP A 67 -9.22 -6.83 -18.14
CA ASP A 67 -9.11 -8.28 -18.41
C ASP A 67 -8.91 -9.10 -17.12
N GLN A 68 -8.20 -8.52 -16.14
CA GLN A 68 -7.86 -9.15 -14.86
C GLN A 68 -7.71 -8.11 -13.74
N ASP A 69 -8.03 -8.50 -12.52
CA ASP A 69 -7.77 -7.70 -11.33
C ASP A 69 -6.26 -7.45 -11.15
N LEU A 70 -5.92 -6.20 -10.81
CA LEU A 70 -4.54 -5.78 -10.60
C LEU A 70 -4.31 -5.48 -9.12
N LEU A 71 -3.47 -6.30 -8.49
CA LEU A 71 -2.90 -6.03 -7.17
C LEU A 71 -1.39 -6.07 -7.28
N PHE A 72 -0.72 -4.99 -6.92
CA PHE A 72 0.74 -4.96 -6.84
C PHE A 72 1.20 -3.94 -5.79
N CYS A 73 2.36 -4.23 -5.20
CA CYS A 73 3.14 -3.29 -4.41
C CYS A 73 4.59 -3.50 -4.82
N ASN A 74 5.17 -2.50 -5.47
CA ASN A 74 6.55 -2.54 -5.94
C ASN A 74 7.36 -1.53 -5.13
N VAL A 75 8.56 -1.93 -4.71
CA VAL A 75 9.53 -1.07 -4.01
C VAL A 75 10.79 -1.00 -4.84
N TYR A 76 11.26 0.21 -5.09
CA TYR A 76 12.46 0.47 -5.87
C TYR A 76 13.51 1.15 -4.99
N GLY A 77 14.75 0.67 -5.09
CA GLY A 77 15.88 1.20 -4.35
C GLY A 77 17.15 1.24 -5.19
N GLN A 78 18.21 1.81 -4.64
CA GLN A 78 19.50 1.94 -5.30
C GLN A 78 20.10 0.58 -5.71
N ASP A 79 19.91 -0.43 -4.84
CA ASP A 79 20.49 -1.77 -4.97
C ASP A 79 19.55 -2.79 -5.61
N GLY A 80 18.38 -2.37 -6.12
CA GLY A 80 17.45 -3.28 -6.77
C GLY A 80 15.98 -2.91 -6.61
N PHE A 81 15.11 -3.90 -6.82
CA PHE A 81 13.67 -3.73 -6.61
C PHE A 81 13.04 -5.00 -6.05
N ALA A 82 11.91 -4.83 -5.38
CA ALA A 82 11.06 -5.90 -4.91
C ALA A 82 9.63 -5.69 -5.40
N ARG A 83 8.93 -6.80 -5.66
CA ARG A 83 7.48 -6.84 -5.84
C ARG A 83 6.93 -7.72 -4.75
N VAL A 84 5.92 -7.25 -4.02
CA VAL A 84 5.30 -8.02 -2.94
C VAL A 84 4.35 -9.09 -3.52
N TYR A 85 3.63 -8.77 -4.59
CA TYR A 85 2.68 -9.68 -5.23
C TYR A 85 2.71 -9.60 -6.77
N PRO A 86 2.96 -10.72 -7.49
CA PRO A 86 3.60 -11.94 -6.98
C PRO A 86 5.02 -11.63 -6.49
N LEU A 87 5.47 -12.32 -5.44
CA LEU A 87 6.74 -12.06 -4.79
C LEU A 87 7.91 -12.15 -5.77
N LYS A 88 8.67 -11.06 -5.94
CA LYS A 88 9.92 -11.03 -6.70
C LYS A 88 10.94 -10.13 -6.04
N PHE A 89 12.20 -10.55 -6.06
CA PHE A 89 13.35 -9.75 -5.62
C PHE A 89 14.42 -9.74 -6.70
N HIS A 90 14.88 -8.55 -7.05
CA HIS A 90 16.06 -8.38 -7.89
C HIS A 90 17.06 -7.48 -7.17
N LYS A 91 18.31 -7.93 -7.10
CA LYS A 91 19.41 -7.21 -6.46
C LYS A 91 20.51 -6.91 -7.47
N LYS A 92 21.11 -5.73 -7.39
CA LYS A 92 22.35 -5.41 -8.10
C LYS A 92 23.52 -6.13 -7.44
N ILE A 93 24.19 -6.97 -8.21
CA ILE A 93 25.43 -7.66 -7.83
C ILE A 93 26.44 -7.38 -8.95
N HIS A 94 27.54 -6.69 -8.62
CA HIS A 94 28.53 -6.24 -9.60
C HIS A 94 27.91 -5.53 -10.83
N ASN A 95 27.03 -4.54 -10.58
CA ASN A 95 26.25 -3.81 -11.58
C ASN A 95 25.27 -4.62 -12.46
N ASN A 96 25.14 -5.93 -12.22
CA ASN A 96 24.15 -6.76 -12.89
C ASN A 96 22.93 -6.95 -12.01
N LEU A 97 21.74 -6.85 -12.60
CA LEU A 97 20.49 -7.10 -11.89
C LEU A 97 20.22 -8.62 -11.85
N VAL A 98 20.30 -9.21 -10.67
CA VAL A 98 20.17 -10.66 -10.45
C VAL A 98 18.85 -10.96 -9.74
N ASN A 99 18.08 -11.91 -10.28
CA ASN A 99 16.89 -12.43 -9.61
C ASN A 99 17.32 -13.29 -8.41
N VAL A 100 16.95 -12.82 -7.21
CA VAL A 100 17.24 -13.49 -5.92
C VAL A 100 15.96 -13.94 -5.23
N THR A 101 14.87 -14.07 -5.99
CA THR A 101 13.58 -14.52 -5.47
C THR A 101 13.70 -15.96 -4.94
N PRO A 102 13.31 -16.24 -3.68
CA PRO A 102 13.28 -17.59 -3.15
C PRO A 102 12.39 -18.50 -4.03
N GLN A 103 12.89 -19.68 -4.40
CA GLN A 103 12.14 -20.61 -5.25
C GLN A 103 11.06 -21.41 -4.49
N ARG A 104 11.16 -21.49 -3.15
CA ARG A 104 10.25 -22.26 -2.30
C ARG A 104 9.57 -21.36 -1.28
N ILE A 105 8.41 -20.83 -1.66
CA ILE A 105 7.63 -19.88 -0.85
C ILE A 105 6.33 -20.51 -0.31
N GLY A 106 5.99 -21.73 -0.77
CA GLY A 106 4.69 -22.37 -0.54
C GLY A 106 3.65 -21.94 -1.57
N SER A 107 2.46 -22.52 -1.53
CA SER A 107 1.35 -22.07 -2.38
C SER A 107 0.84 -20.69 -1.91
N LEU A 108 0.23 -19.92 -2.81
CA LEU A 108 -0.36 -18.62 -2.47
C LEU A 108 -1.45 -18.78 -1.40
N GLU A 109 -2.26 -19.83 -1.49
CA GLU A 109 -3.31 -20.14 -0.51
C GLU A 109 -2.72 -20.40 0.87
N ASP A 110 -1.62 -21.16 0.97
CA ASP A 110 -0.94 -21.43 2.23
C ASP A 110 -0.31 -20.16 2.81
N ILE A 111 0.30 -19.31 1.98
CA ILE A 111 0.86 -18.03 2.43
C ILE A 111 -0.25 -17.14 2.99
N TYR A 112 -1.37 -17.04 2.28
CA TYR A 112 -2.54 -16.25 2.71
C TYR A 112 -3.11 -16.76 4.04
N LYS A 113 -3.38 -18.07 4.17
CA LYS A 113 -3.88 -18.62 5.45
C LYS A 113 -2.91 -18.37 6.61
N ARG A 114 -1.60 -18.54 6.35
CA ARG A 114 -0.55 -18.28 7.36
C ARG A 114 -0.46 -16.81 7.75
N SER A 115 -0.72 -15.86 6.84
CA SER A 115 -0.68 -14.43 7.19
C SER A 115 -1.73 -14.08 8.23
N TYR A 116 -2.97 -14.52 8.05
CA TYR A 116 -4.05 -14.31 9.03
C TYR A 116 -3.78 -15.01 10.37
N GLN A 117 -3.26 -16.24 10.32
CA GLN A 117 -2.87 -16.94 11.55
C GLN A 117 -1.76 -16.21 12.31
N ASN A 118 -0.78 -15.66 11.60
CA ASN A 118 0.32 -14.91 12.20
C ASN A 118 -0.17 -13.57 12.77
N GLU A 119 -1.06 -12.88 12.07
CA GLU A 119 -1.69 -11.65 12.54
C GLU A 119 -2.48 -11.88 13.85
N LEU A 120 -3.33 -12.91 13.90
CA LEU A 120 -4.09 -13.26 15.11
C LEU A 120 -3.18 -13.66 16.28
N LYS A 121 -2.14 -14.47 16.01
CA LYS A 121 -1.15 -14.85 17.03
C LYS A 121 -0.41 -13.64 17.58
N HIS A 122 -0.02 -12.71 16.70
CA HIS A 122 0.64 -11.47 17.10
C HIS A 122 -0.28 -10.60 17.94
N PHE A 123 -1.54 -10.41 17.52
CA PHE A 123 -2.52 -9.65 18.28
C PHE A 123 -2.73 -10.21 19.70
N ILE A 124 -2.97 -11.52 19.82
CA ILE A 124 -3.14 -12.17 21.13
C ILE A 124 -1.88 -12.02 21.98
N GLY A 125 -0.70 -12.26 21.41
CA GLY A 125 0.56 -12.14 22.12
C GLY A 125 0.87 -10.70 22.55
N ALA A 126 0.54 -9.70 21.74
CA ALA A 126 0.70 -8.29 22.09
C ALA A 126 -0.22 -7.87 23.25
N VAL A 127 -1.49 -8.31 23.24
CA VAL A 127 -2.44 -8.07 24.35
C VAL A 127 -1.96 -8.74 25.65
N GLN A 128 -1.29 -9.89 25.54
CA GLN A 128 -0.67 -10.58 26.68
C GLN A 128 0.68 -10.00 27.12
N GLY A 129 1.21 -8.98 26.42
CA GLY A 129 2.51 -8.38 26.71
C GLY A 129 3.72 -9.22 26.29
N LEU A 130 3.53 -10.24 25.44
CA LEU A 130 4.61 -11.10 24.94
C LEU A 130 5.39 -10.47 23.77
N PHE A 131 4.74 -9.59 23.00
CA PHE A 131 5.32 -8.92 21.85
C PHE A 131 5.05 -7.42 21.89
N PRO A 132 5.96 -6.59 21.34
CA PRO A 132 5.64 -5.18 21.11
C PRO A 132 4.47 -5.06 20.13
N ILE A 133 3.63 -4.04 20.33
CA ILE A 133 2.57 -3.71 19.39
C ILE A 133 3.22 -3.25 18.08
N THR A 134 2.84 -3.89 16.98
CA THR A 134 3.09 -3.43 15.61
C THR A 134 1.77 -2.95 15.03
N SER A 135 1.78 -2.05 14.05
CA SER A 135 0.56 -1.39 13.56
C SER A 135 -0.14 -0.63 14.70
N THR A 136 0.60 0.32 15.27
CA THR A 136 0.16 1.10 16.43
C THR A 136 -0.99 2.04 16.08
N ALA A 137 -1.77 2.48 17.08
CA ALA A 137 -2.81 3.49 16.89
C ALA A 137 -2.24 4.81 16.33
N ALA A 138 -0.99 5.17 16.68
CA ALA A 138 -0.31 6.34 16.14
C ALA A 138 -0.04 6.21 14.64
N GLU A 139 0.46 5.05 14.19
CA GLU A 139 0.65 4.74 12.76
C GLU A 139 -0.69 4.78 12.00
N ALA A 140 -1.76 4.25 12.61
CA ALA A 140 -3.11 4.32 12.03
C ALA A 140 -3.61 5.77 11.86
N VAL A 141 -3.38 6.63 12.86
CA VAL A 141 -3.71 8.06 12.78
C VAL A 141 -2.88 8.77 11.72
N ASP A 142 -1.58 8.50 11.64
CA ASP A 142 -0.70 9.06 10.60
C ASP A 142 -1.17 8.66 9.19
N ARG A 143 -1.57 7.40 9.00
CA ARG A 143 -2.13 6.91 7.74
C ARG A 143 -3.43 7.63 7.40
N MET A 144 -4.34 7.81 8.36
CA MET A 144 -5.59 8.54 8.14
C MET A 144 -5.38 10.02 7.79
N HIS A 145 -4.37 10.68 8.37
CA HIS A 145 -4.01 12.04 7.95
C HIS A 145 -3.56 12.11 6.48
N ILE A 146 -2.90 11.07 5.96
CA ILE A 146 -2.54 10.98 4.54
C ILE A 146 -3.81 10.81 3.70
N ILE A 147 -4.75 9.95 4.11
CA ILE A 147 -6.04 9.78 3.43
C ILE A 147 -6.82 11.11 3.37
N ASP A 148 -6.89 11.85 4.47
CA ASP A 148 -7.52 13.17 4.49
C ASP A 148 -6.83 14.15 3.54
N ALA A 149 -5.50 14.11 3.47
CA ALA A 149 -4.74 14.96 2.55
C ALA A 149 -4.96 14.59 1.08
N ILE A 150 -5.16 13.29 0.77
CA ILE A 150 -5.52 12.81 -0.57
C ILE A 150 -6.88 13.41 -0.98
N TYR A 151 -7.90 13.26 -0.13
CA TYR A 151 -9.23 13.81 -0.41
C TYR A 151 -9.23 15.34 -0.53
N LYS A 152 -8.45 16.03 0.31
CA LYS A 152 -8.29 17.50 0.20
C LYS A 152 -7.59 17.89 -1.10
N SER A 153 -6.55 17.17 -1.50
CA SER A 153 -5.83 17.44 -2.75
C SER A 153 -6.71 17.21 -3.97
N ALA A 154 -7.51 16.14 -4.01
CA ALA A 154 -8.36 15.83 -5.16
C ALA A 154 -9.48 16.86 -5.39
N LYS A 155 -9.89 17.61 -4.35
CA LYS A 155 -10.88 18.70 -4.44
C LYS A 155 -10.30 20.02 -4.94
N GLN A 156 -8.98 20.19 -4.91
CA GLN A 156 -8.30 21.39 -5.39
C GLN A 156 -8.09 21.24 -6.90
N LYS A 157 -9.00 21.81 -7.69
CA LYS A 157 -8.88 21.90 -9.15
C LYS A 157 -7.97 23.05 -9.57
#